data_AF-A0A848TWJ5-F1
#
_entry.id   AF-A0A848TWJ5-F1
#
_cell.length_a   1.000
_cell.length_b   1.000
_cell.length_c   1.000
_cell.angle_alpha   90.00
_cell.angle_beta   90.00
_cell.angle_gamma   90.00
#
_symmetry.space_group_name_H-M   'P 1'
#
loop_
_entity.id
_entity.type
_entity.pdbx_description
1 polymer ?
#
loop_
_entity_poly.entity_id
_entity_poly.type
_entity_poly.pdbx_seq_one_letter_code
_entity_poly.pdbx_strand_id
1 'polypeptide(L)'
;MSKQYIISLDQGTTSSRALLVDQDGIIVNMVQQEFQQIFPKPGWVEHDPKEILESQLHVMHELVKKEQINSADIKAIGITNQRETAMVWDKNTGEPVYNAIVWQDKRTADICEQLKKKGLVEHVKMTTGLVIDSYFSGTKVKWILDHVDGAREKAEKGDLLMGTVDTWLVWNMTKRAKHVTDYTNASRTMIYDITKLAWDDVLLKELGIPRSMLPEVQPSAHHFGDYVLNGVNIPIAGIAGDQQAALFGQGCFDKGTAKNTYGTGCFMLMNTGEEPQFSSNGLLTTIAYGLNGKVNYAFEGSIFIAGAAIQWLRDGLELIKDAKETEALANSVPGDSSVYVVPAFAGLGAPYWDMYARGAIFGLTRDTGKAHLAKATLESLAYQTKDILNAMEVDSGVALQ
;
A
#
# COMPACT_ATOMS: atom_id res chain seq x y z
N MET A 1 -25.20 -28.78 -5.99
CA MET A 1 -25.26 -27.30 -5.92
C MET A 1 -24.35 -26.76 -7.00
N SER A 2 -24.69 -25.66 -7.68
CA SER A 2 -23.72 -25.02 -8.60
C SER A 2 -22.56 -24.49 -7.76
N LYS A 3 -21.31 -24.66 -8.24
CA LYS A 3 -20.15 -24.12 -7.54
C LYS A 3 -20.22 -22.60 -7.60
N GLN A 4 -20.00 -21.94 -6.46
CA GLN A 4 -20.02 -20.48 -6.35
C GLN A 4 -18.61 -19.98 -6.06
N TYR A 5 -18.27 -18.81 -6.60
CA TYR A 5 -16.92 -18.26 -6.50
C TYR A 5 -16.92 -16.79 -6.09
N ILE A 6 -15.82 -16.38 -5.48
CA ILE A 6 -15.40 -14.99 -5.32
C ILE A 6 -14.19 -14.75 -6.21
N ILE A 7 -14.14 -13.60 -6.87
CA ILE A 7 -12.92 -13.11 -7.52
C ILE A 7 -12.28 -12.06 -6.61
N SER A 8 -11.01 -12.25 -6.27
CA SER A 8 -10.20 -11.22 -5.60
C SER A 8 -9.25 -10.58 -6.61
N LEU A 9 -9.29 -9.26 -6.72
CA LEU A 9 -8.39 -8.45 -7.54
C LEU A 9 -7.33 -7.84 -6.62
N ASP A 10 -6.08 -8.18 -6.83
CA ASP A 10 -4.94 -7.69 -6.04
C ASP A 10 -4.01 -6.88 -6.96
N GLN A 11 -4.18 -5.56 -6.90
CA GLN A 11 -3.40 -4.59 -7.65
C GLN A 11 -2.13 -4.24 -6.87
N GLY A 12 -1.08 -5.03 -7.02
CA GLY A 12 0.20 -4.80 -6.35
C GLY A 12 1.05 -3.71 -7.01
N THR A 13 2.19 -3.38 -6.39
CA THR A 13 3.13 -2.36 -6.92
C THR A 13 3.84 -2.78 -8.21
N THR A 14 4.12 -4.06 -8.40
CA THR A 14 4.87 -4.56 -9.57
C THR A 14 4.01 -5.38 -10.54
N SER A 15 2.89 -5.92 -10.06
CA SER A 15 2.00 -6.77 -10.84
C SER A 15 0.57 -6.73 -10.34
N SER A 16 -0.37 -6.88 -11.26
CA SER A 16 -1.79 -7.08 -11.00
C SER A 16 -2.10 -8.58 -10.96
N ARG A 17 -2.96 -9.00 -10.03
CA ARG A 17 -3.36 -10.40 -9.82
C ARG A 17 -4.87 -10.53 -9.77
N ALA A 18 -5.39 -11.66 -10.24
CA ALA A 18 -6.76 -12.09 -9.99
C ALA A 18 -6.75 -13.51 -9.43
N LEU A 19 -7.45 -13.73 -8.33
CA LEU A 19 -7.59 -15.02 -7.68
C LEU A 19 -9.05 -15.47 -7.74
N LEU A 20 -9.27 -16.74 -8.04
CA LEU A 20 -10.57 -17.38 -7.91
C LEU A 20 -10.61 -18.18 -6.63
N VAL A 21 -11.57 -17.86 -5.75
CA VAL A 21 -11.75 -18.52 -4.47
C VAL A 21 -13.11 -19.19 -4.45
N ASP A 22 -13.16 -20.46 -4.05
CA ASP A 22 -14.42 -21.18 -3.88
C ASP A 22 -15.06 -20.94 -2.50
N GLN A 23 -16.23 -21.52 -2.30
CA GLN A 23 -17.01 -21.42 -1.06
C GLN A 23 -16.32 -22.00 0.19
N ASP A 24 -15.31 -22.85 0.01
CA ASP A 24 -14.53 -23.46 1.10
C ASP A 24 -13.27 -22.62 1.42
N GLY A 25 -13.08 -21.49 0.73
CA GLY A 25 -11.93 -20.61 0.89
C GLY A 25 -10.68 -21.10 0.14
N ILE A 26 -10.82 -22.07 -0.76
CA ILE A 26 -9.69 -22.62 -1.51
C ILE A 26 -9.43 -21.76 -2.75
N ILE A 27 -8.16 -21.41 -2.96
CA ILE A 27 -7.71 -20.77 -4.19
C ILE A 27 -7.73 -21.82 -5.31
N VAL A 28 -8.68 -21.70 -6.22
CA VAL A 28 -8.85 -22.60 -7.36
C VAL A 28 -7.81 -22.31 -8.43
N ASN A 29 -7.63 -21.03 -8.76
CA ASN A 29 -6.59 -20.58 -9.68
C ASN A 29 -6.23 -19.11 -9.43
N MET A 30 -5.10 -18.69 -9.98
CA MET A 30 -4.60 -17.33 -9.97
C MET A 30 -3.97 -16.99 -11.32
N VAL A 31 -4.22 -15.77 -11.79
CA VAL A 31 -3.54 -15.17 -12.94
C VAL A 31 -2.82 -13.91 -12.46
N GLN A 32 -1.64 -13.64 -13.03
CA GLN A 32 -0.78 -12.51 -12.68
C GLN A 32 -0.16 -11.90 -13.93
N GLN A 33 -0.05 -10.57 -13.95
CA GLN A 33 0.62 -9.83 -15.01
C GLN A 33 1.42 -8.67 -14.41
N GLU A 34 2.69 -8.53 -14.78
CA GLU A 34 3.51 -7.38 -14.45
C GLU A 34 3.13 -6.15 -15.30
N PHE A 35 3.44 -4.96 -14.79
CA PHE A 35 3.24 -3.69 -15.49
C PHE A 35 4.43 -2.75 -15.26
N GLN A 36 4.58 -1.76 -16.14
CA GLN A 36 5.78 -0.93 -16.20
C GLN A 36 5.98 -0.11 -14.92
N GLN A 37 7.22 -0.10 -14.44
CA GLN A 37 7.68 0.80 -13.38
C GLN A 37 8.37 2.01 -14.04
N ILE A 38 7.88 3.22 -13.78
CA ILE A 38 8.37 4.43 -14.42
C ILE A 38 9.22 5.23 -13.43
N PHE A 39 10.46 5.53 -13.79
CA PHE A 39 11.42 6.26 -12.95
C PHE A 39 11.92 7.53 -13.67
N PRO A 40 11.14 8.63 -13.69
CA PRO A 40 11.52 9.82 -14.46
C PRO A 40 12.80 10.49 -13.95
N LYS A 41 13.04 10.40 -12.64
CA LYS A 41 14.18 10.98 -11.92
C LYS A 41 14.56 10.07 -10.74
N PRO A 42 15.79 10.15 -10.21
CA PRO A 42 16.16 9.46 -8.98
C PRO A 42 15.19 9.77 -7.83
N GLY A 43 14.68 8.72 -7.18
CA GLY A 43 13.69 8.83 -6.10
C GLY A 43 12.25 9.11 -6.54
N TRP A 44 12.00 9.24 -7.85
CA TRP A 44 10.66 9.38 -8.41
C TRP A 44 10.18 8.03 -8.94
N VAL A 45 8.96 7.66 -8.59
CA VAL A 45 8.34 6.39 -8.96
C VAL A 45 6.91 6.66 -9.40
N GLU A 46 6.61 6.28 -10.64
CA GLU A 46 5.32 6.51 -11.29
C GLU A 46 4.79 5.22 -11.91
N HIS A 47 3.47 5.14 -12.05
CA HIS A 47 2.77 4.14 -12.85
C HIS A 47 1.81 4.82 -13.80
N ASP A 48 1.58 4.24 -14.98
CA ASP A 48 0.49 4.67 -15.86
C ASP A 48 -0.86 4.15 -15.29
N PRO A 49 -1.80 5.04 -14.91
CA PRO A 49 -3.12 4.63 -14.39
C PRO A 49 -3.91 3.75 -15.37
N LYS A 50 -3.73 3.95 -16.68
CA LYS A 50 -4.40 3.13 -17.70
C LYS A 50 -3.81 1.72 -17.74
N GLU A 51 -2.49 1.60 -17.67
CA GLU A 51 -1.82 0.28 -17.62
C GLU A 51 -2.20 -0.49 -16.35
N ILE A 52 -2.35 0.20 -15.20
CA ILE A 52 -2.90 -0.39 -13.97
C ILE A 52 -4.29 -1.00 -14.22
N LEU A 53 -5.19 -0.23 -14.83
CA LEU A 53 -6.55 -0.69 -15.13
C LEU A 53 -6.54 -1.85 -16.14
N GLU A 54 -5.81 -1.70 -17.23
CA GLU A 54 -5.73 -2.68 -18.32
C GLU A 54 -5.16 -4.01 -17.82
N SER A 55 -4.04 -3.98 -17.08
CA SER A 55 -3.44 -5.18 -16.51
C SER A 55 -4.37 -5.87 -15.51
N GLN A 56 -5.08 -5.13 -14.66
CA GLN A 56 -5.98 -5.69 -13.66
C GLN A 56 -7.23 -6.33 -14.29
N LEU A 57 -7.82 -5.68 -15.29
CA LEU A 57 -8.95 -6.25 -16.04
C LEU A 57 -8.50 -7.45 -16.88
N HIS A 58 -7.31 -7.39 -17.46
CA HIS A 58 -6.74 -8.50 -18.24
C HIS A 58 -6.67 -9.78 -17.40
N VAL A 59 -6.02 -9.74 -16.24
CA VAL A 59 -5.86 -10.94 -15.40
C VAL A 59 -7.20 -11.49 -14.89
N MET A 60 -8.19 -10.63 -14.64
CA MET A 60 -9.55 -11.06 -14.28
C MET A 60 -10.24 -11.78 -15.45
N HIS A 61 -10.19 -11.20 -16.66
CA HIS A 61 -10.81 -11.78 -17.83
C HIS A 61 -10.12 -13.08 -18.27
N GLU A 62 -8.79 -13.14 -18.16
CA GLU A 62 -8.01 -14.34 -18.43
C GLU A 62 -8.37 -15.44 -17.43
N LEU A 63 -8.46 -15.14 -16.13
CA LEU A 63 -8.85 -16.09 -15.10
C LEU A 63 -10.24 -16.70 -15.38
N VAL A 64 -11.23 -15.86 -15.67
CA VAL A 64 -12.59 -16.31 -16.00
C VAL A 64 -12.61 -17.18 -17.25
N LYS A 65 -11.84 -16.81 -18.28
CA LYS A 65 -11.74 -17.56 -19.53
C LYS A 65 -11.06 -18.92 -19.33
N LYS A 66 -9.94 -18.95 -18.59
CA LYS A 66 -9.13 -20.14 -18.35
C LYS A 66 -9.90 -21.21 -17.57
N GLU A 67 -10.63 -20.78 -16.54
CA GLU A 67 -11.45 -21.64 -15.70
C GLU A 67 -12.84 -21.91 -16.29
N GLN A 68 -13.18 -21.31 -17.44
CA GLN A 68 -14.47 -21.47 -18.12
C GLN A 68 -15.67 -21.22 -17.19
N ILE A 69 -15.55 -20.24 -16.30
CA ILE A 69 -16.53 -19.95 -15.26
C ILE A 69 -17.73 -19.25 -15.88
N ASN A 70 -18.93 -19.72 -15.56
CA ASN A 70 -20.13 -18.96 -15.87
C ASN A 70 -20.20 -17.72 -14.97
N SER A 71 -20.34 -16.53 -15.55
CA SER A 71 -20.39 -15.27 -14.80
C SER A 71 -21.49 -15.24 -13.73
N ALA A 72 -22.57 -16.03 -13.86
CA ALA A 72 -23.62 -16.18 -12.84
C ALA A 72 -23.19 -16.93 -11.56
N ASP A 73 -22.09 -17.68 -11.64
CA ASP A 73 -21.51 -18.40 -10.50
C ASP A 73 -20.56 -17.52 -9.67
N ILE A 74 -20.17 -16.34 -10.17
CA ILE A 74 -19.38 -15.36 -9.43
C ILE A 74 -20.31 -14.54 -8.55
N LYS A 75 -20.13 -14.61 -7.22
CA LYS A 75 -21.00 -13.96 -6.25
C LYS A 75 -20.58 -12.54 -5.88
N ALA A 76 -19.29 -12.26 -5.88
CA ALA A 76 -18.79 -10.92 -5.70
C ALA A 76 -17.35 -10.78 -6.20
N ILE A 77 -16.93 -9.52 -6.32
CA ILE A 77 -15.56 -9.11 -6.50
C ILE A 77 -15.08 -8.43 -5.22
N GLY A 78 -13.93 -8.87 -4.72
CA GLY A 78 -13.14 -8.14 -3.73
C GLY A 78 -11.98 -7.42 -4.40
N ILE A 79 -11.65 -6.22 -3.93
CA ILE A 79 -10.51 -5.43 -4.43
C ILE A 79 -9.54 -5.19 -3.28
N THR A 80 -8.27 -5.44 -3.55
CA THR A 80 -7.17 -5.01 -2.71
C THR A 80 -6.06 -4.42 -3.58
N ASN A 81 -5.28 -3.52 -3.00
CA ASN A 81 -4.39 -2.67 -3.79
C ASN A 81 -3.19 -2.19 -2.98
N GLN A 82 -2.11 -1.89 -3.70
CA GLN A 82 -1.03 -1.06 -3.16
C GLN A 82 -1.61 0.24 -2.62
N ARG A 83 -1.28 0.52 -1.36
CA ARG A 83 -1.77 1.71 -0.65
C ARG A 83 -0.94 2.94 -1.05
N GLU A 84 -1.45 4.08 -0.59
CA GLU A 84 -0.94 5.45 -0.76
C GLU A 84 -0.81 5.99 -2.20
N THR A 85 -0.55 5.15 -3.21
CA THR A 85 -0.42 5.55 -4.62
C THR A 85 -1.59 6.43 -5.04
N ALA A 86 -1.28 7.65 -5.45
CA ALA A 86 -2.28 8.70 -5.66
C ALA A 86 -2.51 8.97 -7.14
N MET A 87 -3.78 9.07 -7.52
CA MET A 87 -4.22 9.39 -8.88
C MET A 87 -5.16 10.58 -8.89
N VAL A 88 -5.11 11.34 -9.97
CA VAL A 88 -6.01 12.46 -10.26
C VAL A 88 -6.47 12.33 -11.72
N TRP A 89 -7.77 12.43 -11.96
CA TRP A 89 -8.35 12.32 -13.29
C TRP A 89 -9.50 13.30 -13.49
N ASP A 90 -9.80 13.59 -14.75
CA ASP A 90 -10.92 14.43 -15.15
C ASP A 90 -12.22 13.62 -15.08
N LYS A 91 -13.21 14.10 -14.31
CA LYS A 91 -14.47 13.36 -14.07
C LYS A 91 -15.30 13.21 -15.35
N ASN A 92 -15.17 14.16 -16.28
CA ASN A 92 -15.99 14.23 -17.49
C ASN A 92 -15.42 13.29 -18.56
N THR A 93 -14.10 13.31 -18.75
CA THR A 93 -13.44 12.49 -19.77
C THR A 93 -13.00 11.12 -19.25
N GLY A 94 -12.83 10.96 -17.94
CA GLY A 94 -12.23 9.79 -17.27
C GLY A 94 -10.73 9.65 -17.49
N GLU A 95 -10.08 10.66 -18.07
CA GLU A 95 -8.67 10.63 -18.40
C GLU A 95 -7.82 11.06 -17.21
N PRO A 96 -6.75 10.31 -16.85
CA PRO A 96 -5.78 10.76 -15.87
C PRO A 96 -5.13 12.07 -16.31
N VAL A 97 -4.95 13.01 -15.38
CA VAL A 97 -4.26 14.28 -15.69
C VAL A 97 -2.74 14.14 -15.65
N TYR A 98 -2.26 13.07 -15.01
CA TYR A 98 -0.86 12.74 -14.82
C TYR A 98 -0.71 11.24 -14.52
N ASN A 99 0.51 10.73 -14.53
CA ASN A 99 0.81 9.40 -14.02
C ASN A 99 0.41 9.27 -12.53
N ALA A 100 0.12 8.05 -12.08
CA ALA A 100 -0.03 7.77 -10.66
C ALA A 100 1.32 7.99 -9.96
N ILE A 101 1.32 8.75 -8.86
CA ILE A 101 2.53 8.91 -8.05
C ILE A 101 2.53 7.82 -6.99
N VAL A 102 3.51 6.93 -7.07
CA VAL A 102 3.58 5.70 -6.29
C VAL A 102 3.99 6.01 -4.84
N TRP A 103 3.60 5.14 -3.91
CA TRP A 103 3.92 5.27 -2.49
C TRP A 103 5.43 5.40 -2.19
N GLN A 104 6.29 4.77 -3.00
CA GLN A 104 7.75 4.82 -2.88
C GLN A 104 8.35 6.20 -3.23
N ASP A 105 7.59 7.04 -3.94
CA ASP A 105 8.06 8.30 -4.47
C ASP A 105 8.42 9.32 -3.39
N LYS A 106 9.57 9.99 -3.57
CA LYS A 106 10.14 10.96 -2.62
C LYS A 106 10.03 12.42 -3.07
N ARG A 107 9.39 12.72 -4.20
CA ARG A 107 9.32 14.06 -4.78
C ARG A 107 8.64 15.09 -3.88
N THR A 108 7.82 14.64 -2.94
CA THR A 108 7.03 15.51 -2.05
C THR A 108 7.68 15.76 -0.69
N ALA A 109 8.95 15.38 -0.51
CA ALA A 109 9.71 15.66 0.71
C ALA A 109 9.70 17.16 1.09
N ASP A 110 9.87 18.07 0.13
CA ASP A 110 9.86 19.52 0.41
C ASP A 110 8.48 20.01 0.89
N ILE A 111 7.39 19.42 0.38
CA ILE A 111 6.02 19.69 0.86
C ILE A 111 5.88 19.23 2.30
N CYS A 112 6.43 18.05 2.64
CA CYS A 112 6.43 17.51 4.01
C CYS A 112 7.16 18.43 4.98
N GLU A 113 8.35 18.93 4.60
CA GLU A 113 9.12 19.86 5.42
C GLU A 113 8.39 21.20 5.63
N GLN A 114 7.63 21.68 4.65
CA GLN A 114 6.79 22.86 4.81
C GLN A 114 5.65 22.62 5.81
N LEU A 115 4.98 21.47 5.77
CA LEU A 115 3.92 21.12 6.75
C LEU A 115 4.49 21.01 8.17
N LYS A 116 5.67 20.41 8.33
CA LYS A 116 6.38 20.34 9.62
C LYS A 116 6.70 21.73 10.16
N LYS A 117 7.24 22.63 9.31
CA LYS A 117 7.55 24.03 9.68
C LYS A 117 6.31 24.83 10.07
N LYS A 118 5.13 24.48 9.56
CA LYS A 118 3.84 25.06 9.97
C LYS A 118 3.31 24.51 11.31
N GLY A 119 4.01 23.57 11.94
CA GLY A 119 3.63 23.01 13.24
C GLY A 119 2.52 21.94 13.15
N LEU A 120 2.28 21.33 11.99
CA LEU A 120 1.19 20.38 11.77
C LEU A 120 1.50 18.94 12.22
N VAL A 121 2.70 18.67 12.73
CA VAL A 121 3.13 17.31 13.11
C VAL A 121 2.15 16.65 14.07
N GLU A 122 1.78 17.35 15.15
CA GLU A 122 0.88 16.80 16.17
C GLU A 122 -0.55 16.65 15.63
N HIS A 123 -1.04 17.61 14.84
CA HIS A 123 -2.37 17.51 14.21
C HIS A 123 -2.45 16.30 13.28
N VAL A 124 -1.47 16.12 12.39
CA VAL A 124 -1.42 14.95 11.49
C VAL A 124 -1.42 13.66 12.31
N LYS A 125 -0.61 13.57 13.35
CA LYS A 125 -0.53 12.38 14.20
C LYS A 125 -1.87 12.07 14.89
N MET A 126 -2.47 13.06 15.55
CA MET A 126 -3.68 12.83 16.35
C MET A 126 -4.95 12.69 15.52
N THR A 127 -4.97 13.22 14.30
CA THR A 127 -6.12 13.13 13.39
C THR A 127 -6.03 11.91 12.48
N THR A 128 -4.87 11.64 11.91
CA THR A 128 -4.71 10.59 10.88
C THR A 128 -4.03 9.34 11.39
N GLY A 129 -3.35 9.42 12.55
CA GLY A 129 -2.50 8.36 13.07
C GLY A 129 -1.15 8.22 12.34
N LEU A 130 -0.89 9.05 11.34
CA LEU A 130 0.31 8.98 10.50
C LEU A 130 1.37 10.00 10.92
N VAL A 131 2.54 9.89 10.30
CA VAL A 131 3.60 10.92 10.33
C VAL A 131 3.54 11.79 9.07
N ILE A 132 4.25 12.93 9.07
CA ILE A 132 4.43 13.73 7.86
C ILE A 132 5.61 13.18 7.05
N ASP A 133 5.32 12.36 6.05
CA ASP A 133 6.30 11.78 5.12
C ASP A 133 5.75 11.77 3.68
N SER A 134 6.66 11.72 2.69
CA SER A 134 6.30 11.67 1.27
C SER A 134 5.59 10.37 0.88
N TYR A 135 5.56 9.38 1.79
CA TYR A 135 4.86 8.12 1.65
C TYR A 135 3.37 8.31 1.32
N PHE A 136 2.68 9.26 1.96
CA PHE A 136 1.21 9.34 1.95
C PHE A 136 0.61 10.22 0.83
N SER A 137 -0.64 9.94 0.45
CA SER A 137 -1.28 10.45 -0.77
C SER A 137 -1.47 11.96 -0.83
N GLY A 138 -1.82 12.62 0.29
CA GLY A 138 -2.22 14.03 0.29
C GLY A 138 -1.15 14.96 -0.30
N THR A 139 0.13 14.71 -0.01
CA THR A 139 1.23 15.51 -0.57
C THR A 139 1.43 15.25 -2.06
N LYS A 140 1.15 14.03 -2.53
CA LYS A 140 1.24 13.63 -3.95
C LYS A 140 0.14 14.30 -4.77
N VAL A 141 -1.09 14.35 -4.24
CA VAL A 141 -2.20 15.09 -4.87
C VAL A 141 -1.88 16.58 -4.95
N LYS A 142 -1.39 17.19 -3.86
CA LYS A 142 -0.93 18.58 -3.89
C LYS A 142 0.12 18.80 -4.97
N TRP A 143 1.11 17.91 -5.09
CA TRP A 143 2.15 18.02 -6.11
C TRP A 143 1.56 18.03 -7.52
N ILE A 144 0.61 17.13 -7.84
CA ILE A 144 -0.06 17.08 -9.14
C ILE A 144 -0.78 18.41 -9.41
N LEU A 145 -1.55 18.91 -8.43
CA LEU A 145 -2.29 20.16 -8.60
C LEU A 145 -1.37 21.38 -8.78
N ASP A 146 -0.17 21.37 -8.21
CA ASP A 146 0.78 22.48 -8.29
C ASP A 146 1.69 22.44 -9.53
N HIS A 147 1.90 21.26 -10.14
CA HIS A 147 2.89 21.08 -11.21
C HIS A 147 2.31 20.68 -12.57
N VAL A 148 1.07 20.22 -12.62
CA VAL A 148 0.41 19.85 -13.88
C VAL A 148 -0.38 21.04 -14.41
N ASP A 149 -0.05 21.48 -15.61
CA ASP A 149 -0.66 22.65 -16.25
C ASP A 149 -2.19 22.57 -16.25
N GLY A 150 -2.84 23.57 -15.66
CA GLY A 150 -4.29 23.68 -15.58
C GLY A 150 -4.97 22.75 -14.57
N ALA A 151 -4.25 21.86 -13.87
CA ALA A 151 -4.84 20.93 -12.91
C ALA A 151 -5.48 21.65 -11.72
N ARG A 152 -4.81 22.67 -11.17
CA ARG A 152 -5.33 23.54 -10.10
C ARG A 152 -6.70 24.13 -10.45
N GLU A 153 -6.78 24.80 -11.61
CA GLU A 153 -8.00 25.49 -12.04
C GLU A 153 -9.15 24.51 -12.28
N LYS A 154 -8.87 23.34 -12.88
CA LYS A 154 -9.88 22.29 -13.08
C LYS A 154 -10.37 21.70 -11.75
N ALA A 155 -9.47 21.49 -10.78
CA ALA A 155 -9.84 21.02 -9.46
C ALA A 155 -10.77 22.01 -8.73
N GLU A 156 -10.47 23.31 -8.80
CA GLU A 156 -11.29 24.37 -8.19
C GLU A 156 -12.67 24.52 -8.85
N LYS A 157 -12.77 24.21 -10.16
CA LYS A 157 -14.05 24.10 -10.88
C LYS A 157 -14.82 22.81 -10.55
N GLY A 158 -14.20 21.91 -9.80
CA GLY A 158 -14.77 20.61 -9.44
C GLY A 158 -14.76 19.60 -10.59
N ASP A 159 -13.90 19.77 -11.59
CA ASP A 159 -13.79 18.89 -12.76
C ASP A 159 -12.82 17.71 -12.56
N LEU A 160 -11.98 17.78 -11.52
CA LEU A 160 -11.06 16.69 -11.18
C LEU A 160 -11.57 15.88 -9.99
N LEU A 161 -11.30 14.58 -10.02
CA LEU A 161 -11.41 13.67 -8.89
C LEU A 161 -10.02 13.17 -8.49
N MET A 162 -9.88 12.79 -7.23
CA MET A 162 -8.72 12.04 -6.74
C MET A 162 -9.14 10.69 -6.18
N GLY A 163 -8.16 9.80 -6.04
CA GLY A 163 -8.35 8.52 -5.38
C GLY A 163 -7.06 7.75 -5.25
N THR A 164 -7.10 6.75 -4.39
CA THR A 164 -6.15 5.64 -4.36
C THR A 164 -6.53 4.61 -5.43
N VAL A 165 -5.77 3.53 -5.54
CA VAL A 165 -5.94 2.53 -6.59
C VAL A 165 -7.31 1.85 -6.57
N ASP A 166 -7.83 1.50 -5.41
CA ASP A 166 -9.19 0.98 -5.24
C ASP A 166 -10.25 1.90 -5.86
N THR A 167 -10.16 3.21 -5.57
CA THR A 167 -11.11 4.20 -6.08
C THR A 167 -11.07 4.26 -7.60
N TRP A 168 -9.87 4.23 -8.19
CA TRP A 168 -9.67 4.22 -9.64
C TRP A 168 -10.26 2.98 -10.30
N LEU A 169 -10.03 1.79 -9.71
CA LEU A 169 -10.58 0.54 -10.21
C LEU A 169 -12.10 0.54 -10.15
N VAL A 170 -12.71 0.88 -9.01
CA VAL A 170 -14.17 0.95 -8.85
C VAL A 170 -14.78 1.96 -9.81
N TRP A 171 -14.20 3.16 -9.91
CA TRP A 171 -14.67 4.20 -10.84
C TRP A 171 -14.77 3.67 -12.27
N ASN A 172 -13.74 2.99 -12.76
CA ASN A 172 -13.73 2.47 -14.13
C ASN A 172 -14.62 1.22 -14.30
N MET A 173 -14.58 0.29 -13.34
CA MET A 173 -15.39 -0.93 -13.36
C MET A 173 -16.90 -0.65 -13.32
N THR A 174 -17.30 0.41 -12.60
CA THR A 174 -18.70 0.86 -12.51
C THR A 174 -19.09 1.83 -13.63
N LYS A 175 -18.27 1.95 -14.69
CA LYS A 175 -18.49 2.88 -15.82
C LYS A 175 -18.72 4.32 -15.35
N ARG A 176 -17.89 4.77 -14.41
CA ARG A 176 -17.86 6.13 -13.84
C ARG A 176 -19.07 6.49 -12.98
N ALA A 177 -19.79 5.48 -12.49
CA ALA A 177 -20.96 5.69 -11.65
C ALA A 177 -20.64 5.84 -10.16
N LYS A 178 -19.52 5.29 -9.69
CA LYS A 178 -19.18 5.23 -8.26
C LYS A 178 -17.77 5.76 -8.01
N HIS A 179 -17.68 6.86 -7.27
CA HIS A 179 -16.43 7.46 -6.79
C HIS A 179 -16.33 7.23 -5.28
N VAL A 180 -15.78 6.07 -4.92
CA VAL A 180 -15.84 5.54 -3.56
C VAL A 180 -14.50 4.91 -3.15
N THR A 181 -14.20 4.90 -1.86
CA THR A 181 -13.06 4.20 -1.24
C THR A 181 -13.50 3.57 0.08
N ASP A 182 -12.64 2.75 0.68
CA ASP A 182 -12.88 2.18 2.00
C ASP A 182 -12.10 2.91 3.12
N TYR A 183 -12.47 2.63 4.38
CA TYR A 183 -11.79 3.22 5.54
C TYR A 183 -10.28 2.93 5.57
N THR A 184 -9.85 1.73 5.14
CA THR A 184 -8.43 1.37 5.21
C THR A 184 -7.63 2.22 4.23
N ASN A 185 -8.03 2.32 2.96
CA ASN A 185 -7.36 3.18 1.98
C ASN A 185 -7.46 4.66 2.34
N ALA A 186 -8.63 5.15 2.77
CA ALA A 186 -8.81 6.53 3.20
C ALA A 186 -7.86 6.91 4.34
N SER A 187 -7.69 6.02 5.33
CA SER A 187 -6.78 6.26 6.47
C SER A 187 -5.32 6.44 6.06
N ARG A 188 -4.91 6.01 4.86
CA ARG A 188 -3.54 6.13 4.33
C ARG A 188 -3.28 7.41 3.54
N THR A 189 -4.29 8.25 3.39
CA THR A 189 -4.18 9.46 2.56
C THR A 189 -3.51 10.63 3.28
N MET A 190 -3.38 10.59 4.62
CA MET A 190 -2.97 11.71 5.47
C MET A 190 -3.93 12.91 5.43
N ILE A 191 -5.12 12.76 4.87
CA ILE A 191 -6.16 13.80 4.81
C ILE A 191 -7.52 13.30 5.33
N TYR A 192 -7.53 12.14 5.99
CA TYR A 192 -8.71 11.52 6.58
C TYR A 192 -8.55 11.41 8.10
N ASP A 193 -9.51 11.95 8.84
CA ASP A 193 -9.60 11.84 10.29
C ASP A 193 -10.08 10.44 10.66
N ILE A 194 -9.19 9.62 11.22
CA ILE A 194 -9.48 8.24 11.56
C ILE A 194 -10.37 8.12 12.81
N THR A 195 -10.47 9.17 13.62
CA THR A 195 -11.28 9.19 14.83
C THR A 195 -12.72 9.62 14.52
N LYS A 196 -12.88 10.65 13.69
CA LYS A 196 -14.19 11.15 13.25
C LYS A 196 -14.75 10.42 12.04
N LEU A 197 -13.93 9.64 11.34
CA LEU A 197 -14.26 8.96 10.09
C LEU A 197 -14.77 9.95 9.03
N ALA A 198 -13.99 11.01 8.81
CA ALA A 198 -14.31 12.06 7.84
C ALA A 198 -13.04 12.68 7.26
N TRP A 199 -13.14 13.28 6.07
CA TRP A 199 -12.03 14.06 5.51
C TRP A 199 -11.70 15.28 6.39
N ASP A 200 -10.42 15.53 6.66
CA ASP A 200 -9.96 16.57 7.59
C ASP A 200 -9.78 17.93 6.90
N ASP A 201 -10.58 18.91 7.30
CA ASP A 201 -10.61 20.23 6.67
C ASP A 201 -9.34 21.05 6.83
N VAL A 202 -8.62 20.85 7.94
CA VAL A 202 -7.36 21.56 8.18
C VAL A 202 -6.34 21.07 7.16
N LEU A 203 -6.17 19.77 7.02
CA LEU A 203 -5.20 19.17 6.10
C LEU A 203 -5.60 19.38 4.63
N LEU A 204 -6.89 19.30 4.29
CA LEU A 204 -7.38 19.65 2.96
C LEU A 204 -7.06 21.11 2.61
N LYS A 205 -7.30 22.05 3.52
CA LYS A 205 -6.98 23.47 3.30
C LYS A 205 -5.48 23.70 3.16
N GLU A 206 -4.67 23.12 4.04
CA GLU A 206 -3.22 23.28 4.04
C GLU A 206 -2.56 22.70 2.78
N LEU A 207 -3.12 21.61 2.24
CA LEU A 207 -2.66 21.00 1.00
C LEU A 207 -3.33 21.63 -0.25
N GLY A 208 -4.36 22.46 -0.06
CA GLY A 208 -5.14 23.06 -1.12
C GLY A 208 -5.91 22.00 -1.93
N ILE A 209 -6.52 21.01 -1.30
CA ILE A 209 -7.29 19.97 -2.00
C ILE A 209 -8.79 20.29 -1.86
N PRO A 210 -9.50 20.62 -2.96
CA PRO A 210 -10.94 20.83 -2.92
C PRO A 210 -11.68 19.57 -2.49
N ARG A 211 -12.65 19.72 -1.57
CA ARG A 211 -13.52 18.62 -1.12
C ARG A 211 -14.25 17.91 -2.26
N SER A 212 -14.56 18.62 -3.35
CA SER A 212 -15.21 18.05 -4.55
C SER A 212 -14.39 16.97 -5.25
N MET A 213 -13.09 16.87 -4.96
CA MET A 213 -12.23 15.83 -5.53
C MET A 213 -12.31 14.50 -4.76
N LEU A 214 -12.88 14.48 -3.55
CA LEU A 214 -12.72 13.37 -2.61
C LEU A 214 -13.79 12.29 -2.82
N PRO A 215 -13.42 11.00 -2.78
CA PRO A 215 -14.39 9.91 -2.85
C PRO A 215 -15.24 9.84 -1.59
N GLU A 216 -16.42 9.24 -1.71
CA GLU A 216 -17.20 8.81 -0.56
C GLU A 216 -16.49 7.63 0.13
N VAL A 217 -16.40 7.65 1.47
CA VAL A 217 -15.68 6.64 2.24
C VAL A 217 -16.68 5.68 2.90
N GLN A 218 -16.50 4.38 2.67
CA GLN A 218 -17.38 3.32 3.17
C GLN A 218 -16.63 2.30 4.06
N PRO A 219 -17.34 1.48 4.84
CA PRO A 219 -16.76 0.31 5.49
C PRO A 219 -16.15 -0.66 4.47
N SER A 220 -15.14 -1.43 4.89
CA SER A 220 -14.38 -2.35 4.03
C SER A 220 -15.25 -3.46 3.42
N ALA A 221 -16.35 -3.85 4.09
CA ALA A 221 -17.39 -4.69 3.50
C ALA A 221 -18.65 -3.87 3.24
N HIS A 222 -18.86 -3.50 1.97
CA HIS A 222 -19.96 -2.65 1.52
C HIS A 222 -20.28 -2.94 0.04
N HIS A 223 -21.48 -2.60 -0.45
CA HIS A 223 -21.77 -2.65 -1.88
C HIS A 223 -21.23 -1.41 -2.58
N PHE A 224 -20.03 -1.50 -3.12
CA PHE A 224 -19.34 -0.37 -3.76
C PHE A 224 -19.85 -0.07 -5.18
N GLY A 225 -20.59 -0.99 -5.79
CA GLY A 225 -21.14 -0.89 -7.13
C GLY A 225 -21.15 -2.26 -7.82
N ASP A 226 -21.54 -2.29 -9.09
CA ASP A 226 -21.62 -3.52 -9.88
C ASP A 226 -20.69 -3.45 -11.09
N TYR A 227 -20.00 -4.56 -11.36
CA TYR A 227 -19.27 -4.79 -12.60
C TYR A 227 -20.10 -5.68 -13.53
N VAL A 228 -20.24 -5.28 -14.79
CA VAL A 228 -20.99 -6.06 -15.79
C VAL A 228 -20.06 -6.99 -16.54
N LEU A 229 -20.13 -8.29 -16.24
CA LEU A 229 -19.35 -9.33 -16.92
C LEU A 229 -20.29 -10.25 -17.71
N ASN A 230 -20.13 -10.28 -19.03
CA ASN A 230 -20.96 -11.10 -19.94
C ASN A 230 -22.48 -10.91 -19.73
N GLY A 231 -22.91 -9.68 -19.44
CA GLY A 231 -24.31 -9.33 -19.20
C GLY A 231 -24.82 -9.62 -17.78
N VAL A 232 -23.98 -10.16 -16.89
CA VAL A 232 -24.30 -10.39 -15.48
C VAL A 232 -23.73 -9.25 -14.64
N ASN A 233 -24.55 -8.68 -13.75
CA ASN A 233 -24.10 -7.72 -12.74
C ASN A 233 -23.48 -8.49 -11.56
N ILE A 234 -22.19 -8.25 -11.31
CA ILE A 234 -21.44 -8.85 -10.20
C ILE A 234 -21.14 -7.73 -9.20
N PRO A 235 -21.55 -7.86 -7.93
CA PRO A 235 -21.30 -6.82 -6.95
C PRO A 235 -19.82 -6.75 -6.57
N ILE A 236 -19.29 -5.54 -6.51
CA ILE A 236 -18.03 -5.23 -5.83
C ILE A 236 -18.39 -5.04 -4.36
N ALA A 237 -18.00 -6.00 -3.52
CA ALA A 237 -18.55 -6.14 -2.16
C ALA A 237 -17.51 -6.04 -1.04
N GLY A 238 -16.22 -5.92 -1.39
CA GLY A 238 -15.14 -5.82 -0.42
C GLY A 238 -13.99 -4.99 -0.97
N ILE A 239 -13.50 -4.04 -0.18
CA ILE A 239 -12.32 -3.23 -0.49
C ILE A 239 -11.47 -3.11 0.77
N ALA A 240 -10.18 -3.37 0.65
CA ALA A 240 -9.20 -3.04 1.68
C ALA A 240 -7.83 -2.84 1.06
N GLY A 241 -7.03 -1.92 1.61
CA GLY A 241 -5.62 -1.81 1.26
C GLY A 241 -4.87 -3.13 1.53
N ASP A 242 -3.89 -3.45 0.69
CA ASP A 242 -3.19 -4.75 0.66
C ASP A 242 -2.74 -5.29 2.02
N GLN A 243 -2.14 -4.44 2.86
CA GLN A 243 -1.62 -4.88 4.15
C GLN A 243 -2.73 -5.15 5.16
N GLN A 244 -3.82 -4.38 5.13
CA GLN A 244 -5.02 -4.61 5.92
C GLN A 244 -5.77 -5.85 5.44
N ALA A 245 -5.87 -6.06 4.13
CA ALA A 245 -6.43 -7.28 3.55
C ALA A 245 -5.62 -8.52 3.99
N ALA A 246 -4.29 -8.41 4.03
CA ALA A 246 -3.42 -9.47 4.54
C ALA A 246 -3.61 -9.71 6.05
N LEU A 247 -3.80 -8.66 6.86
CA LEU A 247 -4.14 -8.79 8.28
C LEU A 247 -5.46 -9.55 8.47
N PHE A 248 -6.48 -9.19 7.70
CA PHE A 248 -7.78 -9.86 7.72
C PHE A 248 -7.69 -11.32 7.25
N GLY A 249 -6.97 -11.57 6.15
CA GLY A 249 -6.78 -12.91 5.59
C GLY A 249 -5.97 -13.86 6.48
N GLN A 250 -5.14 -13.33 7.37
CA GLN A 250 -4.43 -14.09 8.41
C GLN A 250 -5.30 -14.40 9.63
N GLY A 251 -6.57 -13.97 9.66
CA GLY A 251 -7.46 -14.18 10.79
C GLY A 251 -7.13 -13.34 12.01
N CYS A 252 -6.38 -12.24 11.85
CA CYS A 252 -5.99 -11.35 12.95
C CYS A 252 -7.15 -10.43 13.38
N PHE A 253 -8.24 -11.03 13.86
CA PHE A 253 -9.46 -10.33 14.26
C PHE A 253 -9.43 -9.84 15.71
N ASP A 254 -8.61 -10.48 16.55
CA ASP A 254 -8.51 -10.18 17.98
C ASP A 254 -7.41 -9.16 18.26
N LYS A 255 -7.65 -8.28 19.23
CA LYS A 255 -6.66 -7.31 19.71
C LYS A 255 -5.37 -8.04 20.13
N GLY A 256 -4.22 -7.54 19.68
CA GLY A 256 -2.90 -8.10 19.94
C GLY A 256 -2.45 -9.16 18.93
N THR A 257 -3.32 -9.63 18.04
CA THR A 257 -2.89 -10.49 16.93
C THR A 257 -2.18 -9.65 15.88
N ALA A 258 -1.08 -10.18 15.35
CA ALA A 258 -0.26 -9.49 14.37
C ALA A 258 0.17 -10.43 13.24
N LYS A 259 0.54 -9.82 12.12
CA LYS A 259 1.19 -10.48 11.00
C LYS A 259 2.34 -9.64 10.51
N ASN A 260 3.29 -10.27 9.83
CA ASN A 260 4.31 -9.58 9.06
C ASN A 260 4.33 -10.11 7.62
N THR A 261 4.24 -9.21 6.63
CA THR A 261 4.28 -9.58 5.21
C THR A 261 5.65 -9.24 4.64
N TYR A 262 6.34 -10.23 4.07
CA TYR A 262 7.61 -10.06 3.36
C TYR A 262 7.36 -10.01 1.85
N GLY A 263 7.46 -8.82 1.26
CA GLY A 263 7.38 -8.59 -0.18
C GLY A 263 8.49 -7.63 -0.63
N THR A 264 8.19 -6.74 -1.58
CA THR A 264 9.12 -5.66 -2.00
C THR A 264 9.58 -4.82 -0.79
N GLY A 265 8.62 -4.41 0.03
CA GLY A 265 8.81 -3.93 1.41
C GLY A 265 8.38 -4.98 2.44
N CYS A 266 8.49 -4.66 3.72
CA CYS A 266 8.05 -5.50 4.81
C CYS A 266 7.14 -4.70 5.75
N PHE A 267 5.95 -5.25 6.04
CA PHE A 267 4.91 -4.53 6.77
C PHE A 267 4.33 -5.40 7.87
N MET A 268 4.63 -5.00 9.11
CA MET A 268 4.07 -5.61 10.31
C MET A 268 2.84 -4.82 10.71
N LEU A 269 1.71 -5.52 10.90
CA LEU A 269 0.47 -4.94 11.38
C LEU A 269 -0.01 -5.73 12.59
N MET A 270 -0.46 -5.02 13.61
CA MET A 270 -1.10 -5.58 14.80
C MET A 270 -2.50 -5.00 14.96
N ASN A 271 -3.50 -5.84 15.13
CA ASN A 271 -4.86 -5.41 15.45
C ASN A 271 -4.90 -4.83 16.87
N THR A 272 -5.46 -3.63 17.02
CA THR A 272 -5.53 -2.89 18.30
C THR A 272 -6.95 -2.78 18.87
N GLY A 273 -7.94 -3.37 18.19
CA GLY A 273 -9.35 -3.35 18.55
C GLY A 273 -10.11 -2.12 18.03
N GLU A 274 -11.22 -1.78 18.68
CA GLU A 274 -12.17 -0.74 18.23
C GLU A 274 -11.81 0.69 18.70
N GLU A 275 -10.77 0.84 19.51
CA GLU A 275 -10.30 2.14 20.00
C GLU A 275 -8.96 2.51 19.35
N PRO A 276 -8.83 3.70 18.74
CA PRO A 276 -7.56 4.12 18.17
C PRO A 276 -6.53 4.34 19.27
N GLN A 277 -5.38 3.68 19.16
CA GLN A 277 -4.23 3.89 20.02
C GLN A 277 -3.15 4.62 19.23
N PHE A 278 -2.58 5.70 19.77
CA PHE A 278 -1.56 6.49 19.08
C PHE A 278 -0.16 6.11 19.54
N SER A 279 0.70 5.75 18.58
CA SER A 279 2.06 5.31 18.87
C SER A 279 2.90 6.39 19.54
N SER A 280 3.73 5.99 20.51
CA SER A 280 4.79 6.82 21.09
C SER A 280 6.19 6.40 20.62
N ASN A 281 6.31 5.27 19.90
CA ASN A 281 7.57 4.65 19.49
C ASN A 281 7.77 4.59 17.96
N GLY A 282 7.16 5.51 17.21
CA GLY A 282 7.42 5.66 15.78
C GLY A 282 6.66 4.69 14.88
N LEU A 283 5.56 4.10 15.34
CA LEU A 283 4.62 3.34 14.52
C LEU A 283 3.52 4.25 13.96
N LEU A 284 2.82 3.75 12.96
CA LEU A 284 1.59 4.36 12.45
C LEU A 284 0.39 3.77 13.19
N THR A 285 -0.59 4.62 13.47
CA THR A 285 -1.95 4.21 13.83
C THR A 285 -2.81 4.31 12.59
N THR A 286 -3.50 3.23 12.23
CA THR A 286 -4.28 3.16 10.99
C THR A 286 -5.59 2.42 11.22
N ILE A 287 -6.55 2.57 10.30
CA ILE A 287 -7.74 1.71 10.31
C ILE A 287 -7.36 0.34 9.74
N ALA A 288 -7.71 -0.72 10.45
CA ALA A 288 -7.53 -2.12 10.05
C ALA A 288 -8.63 -2.60 9.11
N TYR A 289 -9.90 -2.33 9.45
CA TYR A 289 -11.07 -2.61 8.60
C TYR A 289 -12.35 -2.03 9.22
N GLY A 290 -13.35 -1.77 8.36
CA GLY A 290 -14.73 -1.51 8.78
C GLY A 290 -15.64 -2.69 8.48
N LEU A 291 -16.30 -3.26 9.50
CA LEU A 291 -17.18 -4.41 9.36
C LEU A 291 -18.33 -4.36 10.36
N ASN A 292 -19.56 -4.67 9.90
CA ASN A 292 -20.75 -4.74 10.76
C ASN A 292 -21.00 -3.49 11.63
N GLY A 293 -20.77 -2.31 11.06
CA GLY A 293 -20.95 -1.02 11.75
C GLY A 293 -19.85 -0.69 12.78
N LYS A 294 -18.77 -1.48 12.84
CA LYS A 294 -17.62 -1.27 13.72
C LYS A 294 -16.38 -0.96 12.91
N VAL A 295 -15.48 -0.18 13.50
CA VAL A 295 -14.15 0.12 12.95
C VAL A 295 -13.11 -0.49 13.87
N ASN A 296 -12.21 -1.28 13.29
CA ASN A 296 -11.05 -1.79 14.00
C ASN A 296 -9.81 -1.03 13.55
N TYR A 297 -8.87 -0.82 14.46
CA TYR A 297 -7.62 -0.10 14.24
C TYR A 297 -6.43 -1.05 14.30
N ALA A 298 -5.30 -0.60 13.75
CA ALA A 298 -4.04 -1.31 13.82
C ALA A 298 -2.88 -0.38 14.11
N PHE A 299 -1.87 -0.93 14.77
CA PHE A 299 -0.51 -0.42 14.64
C PHE A 299 0.13 -0.98 13.38
N GLU A 300 0.91 -0.15 12.69
CA GLU A 300 1.68 -0.56 11.52
C GLU A 300 3.13 -0.05 11.63
N GLY A 301 4.07 -0.95 11.39
CA GLY A 301 5.45 -0.61 11.10
C GLY A 301 5.76 -0.92 9.64
N SER A 302 6.28 0.07 8.93
CA SER A 302 6.56 -0.01 7.50
C SER A 302 8.06 -0.01 7.23
N ILE A 303 8.59 -1.11 6.68
CA ILE A 303 9.95 -1.24 6.17
C ILE A 303 9.88 -1.10 4.65
N PHE A 304 10.39 -0.01 4.11
CA PHE A 304 10.27 0.28 2.67
C PHE A 304 11.04 -0.69 1.77
N ILE A 305 12.18 -1.20 2.25
CA ILE A 305 13.10 -2.03 1.47
C ILE A 305 13.29 -3.37 2.16
N ALA A 306 12.70 -4.43 1.60
CA ALA A 306 12.91 -5.81 2.03
C ALA A 306 13.35 -6.70 0.86
N GLY A 307 12.41 -7.30 0.11
CA GLY A 307 12.72 -8.05 -1.10
C GLY A 307 13.43 -7.21 -2.16
N ALA A 308 13.22 -5.89 -2.17
CA ALA A 308 13.97 -4.96 -3.02
C ALA A 308 15.49 -4.96 -2.72
N ALA A 309 15.92 -5.26 -1.48
CA ALA A 309 17.34 -5.42 -1.17
C ALA A 309 17.93 -6.67 -1.83
N ILE A 310 17.15 -7.75 -1.89
CA ILE A 310 17.54 -8.99 -2.58
C ILE A 310 17.57 -8.78 -4.10
N GLN A 311 16.60 -8.06 -4.65
CA GLN A 311 16.63 -7.64 -6.07
C GLN A 311 17.86 -6.78 -6.37
N TRP A 312 18.22 -5.85 -5.49
CA TRP A 312 19.43 -5.05 -5.66
C TRP A 312 20.73 -5.89 -5.67
N LEU A 313 20.83 -6.95 -4.86
CA LEU A 313 21.94 -7.89 -4.95
C LEU A 313 22.03 -8.58 -6.33
N ARG A 314 20.88 -8.84 -6.96
CA ARG A 314 20.77 -9.50 -8.27
C ARG A 314 21.04 -8.54 -9.42
N ASP A 315 20.32 -7.44 -9.48
CA ASP A 315 20.27 -6.56 -10.65
C ASP A 315 21.24 -5.38 -10.53
N GLY A 316 21.50 -4.92 -9.31
CA GLY A 316 22.34 -3.76 -9.05
C GLY A 316 23.81 -4.13 -8.84
N LEU A 317 24.09 -5.06 -7.93
CA LEU A 317 25.45 -5.52 -7.65
C LEU A 317 25.87 -6.78 -8.41
N GLU A 318 24.92 -7.46 -9.07
CA GLU A 318 25.17 -8.69 -9.83
C GLU A 318 25.89 -9.79 -9.02
N LEU A 319 25.63 -9.86 -7.71
CA LEU A 319 26.26 -10.84 -6.80
C LEU A 319 25.58 -12.22 -6.83
N ILE A 320 24.31 -12.24 -7.27
CA ILE A 320 23.46 -13.42 -7.40
C ILE A 320 22.75 -13.37 -8.75
N LYS A 321 22.37 -14.53 -9.33
CA LYS A 321 21.56 -14.56 -10.56
C LYS A 321 20.08 -14.74 -10.26
N ASP A 322 19.76 -15.49 -9.22
CA ASP A 322 18.41 -15.69 -8.71
C ASP A 322 18.33 -15.33 -7.23
N ALA A 323 17.19 -14.76 -6.79
CA ALA A 323 16.96 -14.41 -5.40
C ALA A 323 17.12 -15.62 -4.45
N LYS A 324 16.79 -16.83 -4.91
CA LYS A 324 16.92 -18.08 -4.14
C LYS A 324 18.35 -18.44 -3.79
N GLU A 325 19.35 -17.91 -4.52
CA GLU A 325 20.76 -18.15 -4.21
C GLU A 325 21.17 -17.55 -2.87
N THR A 326 20.47 -16.52 -2.39
CA THR A 326 20.81 -15.84 -1.14
C THR A 326 20.78 -16.76 0.07
N GLU A 327 19.86 -17.73 0.13
CA GLU A 327 19.76 -18.68 1.23
C GLU A 327 21.01 -19.58 1.31
N ALA A 328 21.39 -20.20 0.19
CA ALA A 328 22.57 -21.05 0.14
C ALA A 328 23.85 -20.27 0.43
N LEU A 329 23.96 -19.04 -0.07
CA LEU A 329 25.08 -18.15 0.21
C LEU A 329 25.14 -17.79 1.70
N ALA A 330 24.03 -17.40 2.31
CA ALA A 330 23.99 -17.02 3.72
C ALA A 330 24.33 -18.20 4.65
N ASN A 331 23.85 -19.40 4.32
CA ASN A 331 24.16 -20.61 5.07
C ASN A 331 25.62 -21.06 4.92
N SER A 332 26.34 -20.60 3.89
CA SER A 332 27.76 -20.93 3.72
C SER A 332 28.70 -20.12 4.64
N VAL A 333 28.20 -19.06 5.27
CA VAL A 333 28.95 -18.24 6.24
C VAL A 333 28.60 -18.70 7.67
N PRO A 334 29.55 -19.31 8.41
CA PRO A 334 29.31 -19.78 9.76
C PRO A 334 29.21 -18.61 10.76
N GLY A 335 28.35 -18.75 11.77
CA GLY A 335 28.21 -17.76 12.86
C GLY A 335 27.59 -16.44 12.42
N ASP A 336 27.58 -15.44 13.29
CA ASP A 336 27.01 -14.12 12.97
C ASP A 336 27.88 -13.37 11.95
N SER A 337 27.24 -12.60 11.06
CA SER A 337 27.97 -11.71 10.17
C SER A 337 28.53 -10.52 10.95
N SER A 338 29.83 -10.26 10.82
CA SER A 338 30.43 -8.99 11.25
C SER A 338 30.10 -7.83 10.32
N VAL A 339 29.54 -8.13 9.14
CA VAL A 339 29.10 -7.17 8.14
C VAL A 339 27.65 -6.81 8.40
N TYR A 340 27.35 -5.51 8.42
CA TYR A 340 25.98 -4.98 8.52
C TYR A 340 25.61 -4.28 7.23
N VAL A 341 24.43 -4.61 6.70
CA VAL A 341 23.80 -3.88 5.59
C VAL A 341 22.63 -3.10 6.16
N VAL A 342 22.56 -1.80 5.86
CA VAL A 342 21.40 -0.95 6.15
C VAL A 342 20.78 -0.57 4.80
N PRO A 343 19.73 -1.27 4.33
CA PRO A 343 19.21 -1.11 2.97
C PRO A 343 18.28 0.10 2.82
N ALA A 344 18.69 1.28 3.32
CA ALA A 344 17.89 2.51 3.29
C ALA A 344 17.87 3.21 1.92
N PHE A 345 17.69 2.47 0.82
CA PHE A 345 17.76 3.03 -0.55
C PHE A 345 16.73 4.14 -0.81
N ALA A 346 15.59 4.07 -0.12
CA ALA A 346 14.52 5.07 -0.16
C ALA A 346 14.29 5.70 1.23
N GLY A 347 15.35 5.87 2.02
CA GLY A 347 15.24 6.27 3.43
C GLY A 347 14.89 5.11 4.36
N LEU A 348 14.81 5.40 5.66
CA LEU A 348 14.37 4.46 6.69
C LEU A 348 12.90 4.75 7.05
N GLY A 349 12.10 3.68 7.09
CA GLY A 349 10.72 3.72 7.58
C GLY A 349 10.65 3.62 9.10
N ALA A 350 9.61 2.98 9.62
CA ALA A 350 9.43 2.79 11.06
C ALA A 350 10.57 1.96 11.67
N PRO A 351 10.96 2.22 12.95
CA PRO A 351 10.50 3.31 13.82
C PRO A 351 11.24 4.64 13.59
N TYR A 352 12.14 4.71 12.60
CA TYR A 352 13.12 5.80 12.43
C TYR A 352 12.56 7.05 11.72
N TRP A 353 11.80 6.86 10.64
CA TRP A 353 11.23 7.93 9.79
C TRP A 353 12.24 8.97 9.30
N ASP A 354 13.37 8.48 8.77
CA ASP A 354 14.41 9.31 8.16
C ASP A 354 14.40 9.17 6.62
N MET A 355 13.80 10.14 5.95
CA MET A 355 13.74 10.22 4.48
C MET A 355 15.11 10.50 3.81
N TYR A 356 16.09 10.98 4.57
CA TYR A 356 17.43 11.35 4.09
C TYR A 356 18.46 10.23 4.27
N ALA A 357 18.18 9.24 5.12
CA ALA A 357 18.98 8.03 5.24
C ALA A 357 19.20 7.37 3.86
N ARG A 358 20.39 6.78 3.66
CA ARG A 358 20.77 6.08 2.42
C ARG A 358 21.40 4.74 2.73
N GLY A 359 21.40 3.86 1.73
CA GLY A 359 22.00 2.53 1.83
C GLY A 359 23.45 2.58 2.31
N ALA A 360 23.78 1.78 3.33
CA ALA A 360 25.12 1.74 3.91
C ALA A 360 25.55 0.31 4.23
N ILE A 361 26.87 0.06 4.17
CA ILE A 361 27.48 -1.22 4.53
C ILE A 361 28.62 -0.95 5.51
N PHE A 362 28.63 -1.64 6.64
CA PHE A 362 29.63 -1.51 7.70
C PHE A 362 30.28 -2.86 8.01
N GLY A 363 31.46 -2.82 8.64
CA GLY A 363 32.14 -4.02 9.12
C GLY A 363 32.92 -4.81 8.07
N LEU A 364 33.21 -4.21 6.91
CA LEU A 364 33.98 -4.85 5.84
C LEU A 364 35.43 -5.13 6.28
N THR A 365 35.87 -6.36 6.07
CA THR A 365 37.24 -6.84 6.25
C THR A 365 37.77 -7.43 4.93
N ARG A 366 39.05 -7.78 4.86
CA ARG A 366 39.69 -8.29 3.62
C ARG A 366 39.09 -9.63 3.13
N ASP A 367 38.56 -10.43 4.03
CA ASP A 367 37.91 -11.72 3.78
C ASP A 367 36.40 -11.62 3.52
N THR A 368 35.84 -10.40 3.60
CA THR A 368 34.45 -10.18 3.22
C THR A 368 34.24 -10.47 1.73
N GLY A 369 33.16 -11.18 1.41
CA GLY A 369 32.85 -11.60 0.05
C GLY A 369 31.35 -11.69 -0.19
N LYS A 370 30.94 -12.16 -1.37
CA LYS A 370 29.53 -12.19 -1.79
C LYS A 370 28.59 -12.90 -0.81
N ALA A 371 29.07 -13.97 -0.17
CA ALA A 371 28.28 -14.74 0.79
C ALA A 371 27.98 -13.95 2.07
N HIS A 372 28.97 -13.20 2.58
CA HIS A 372 28.82 -12.32 3.73
C HIS A 372 27.82 -11.18 3.44
N LEU A 373 27.90 -10.58 2.24
CA LEU A 373 26.94 -9.54 1.83
C LEU A 373 25.52 -10.07 1.67
N ALA A 374 25.34 -11.26 1.09
CA ALA A 374 24.04 -11.90 1.00
C ALA A 374 23.45 -12.19 2.39
N LYS A 375 24.26 -12.73 3.31
CA LYS A 375 23.87 -12.97 4.70
C LYS A 375 23.46 -11.69 5.41
N ALA A 376 24.34 -10.69 5.43
CA ALA A 376 24.10 -9.40 6.09
C ALA A 376 22.86 -8.69 5.52
N THR A 377 22.59 -8.84 4.23
CA THR A 377 21.37 -8.30 3.60
C THR A 377 20.13 -9.02 4.13
N LEU A 378 20.12 -10.35 4.25
CA LEU A 378 19.00 -11.08 4.84
C LEU A 378 18.81 -10.74 6.33
N GLU A 379 19.90 -10.70 7.10
CA GLU A 379 19.88 -10.33 8.53
C GLU A 379 19.34 -8.90 8.73
N SER A 380 19.64 -7.96 7.83
CA SER A 380 19.10 -6.60 7.89
C SER A 380 17.56 -6.55 7.87
N LEU A 381 16.92 -7.54 7.23
CA LEU A 381 15.46 -7.64 7.19
C LEU A 381 14.91 -8.09 8.54
N ALA A 382 15.60 -9.04 9.18
CA ALA A 382 15.25 -9.52 10.52
C ALA A 382 15.49 -8.44 11.58
N TYR A 383 16.57 -7.67 11.49
CA TYR A 383 16.85 -6.58 12.43
C TYR A 383 15.79 -5.48 12.36
N GLN A 384 15.44 -4.99 11.17
CA GLN A 384 14.38 -3.99 11.03
C GLN A 384 13.02 -4.51 11.50
N THR A 385 12.72 -5.80 11.25
CA THR A 385 11.51 -6.44 11.76
C THR A 385 11.50 -6.47 13.28
N LYS A 386 12.63 -6.78 13.92
CA LYS A 386 12.79 -6.78 15.37
C LYS A 386 12.62 -5.38 15.98
N ASP A 387 13.14 -4.34 15.32
CA ASP A 387 12.96 -2.96 15.79
C ASP A 387 11.48 -2.58 15.83
N ILE A 388 10.73 -2.95 14.79
CA ILE A 388 9.27 -2.73 14.73
C ILE A 388 8.53 -3.58 15.76
N LEU A 389 8.91 -4.85 15.91
CA LEU A 389 8.33 -5.75 16.91
C LEU A 389 8.45 -5.15 18.32
N ASN A 390 9.66 -4.73 18.70
CA ASN A 390 9.91 -4.11 19.99
C ASN A 390 9.08 -2.83 20.18
N ALA A 391 9.00 -1.97 19.15
CA ALA A 391 8.16 -0.77 19.20
C ALA A 391 6.68 -1.12 19.40
N MET A 392 6.19 -2.17 18.74
CA MET A 392 4.80 -2.64 18.86
C MET A 392 4.51 -3.21 20.25
N GLU A 393 5.41 -4.00 20.83
CA GLU A 393 5.22 -4.55 22.17
C GLU A 393 5.19 -3.45 23.22
N VAL A 394 6.05 -2.43 23.08
CA VAL A 394 6.07 -1.27 23.99
C VAL A 394 4.78 -0.44 23.87
N ASP A 395 4.35 -0.11 22.64
CA ASP A 395 3.15 0.73 22.43
C ASP A 395 1.84 -0.01 22.76
N SER A 396 1.76 -1.31 22.49
CA SER A 396 0.53 -2.09 22.73
C SER A 396 0.42 -2.63 24.17
N GLY A 397 1.54 -2.76 24.88
CA GLY A 397 1.61 -3.48 26.15
C GLY A 397 1.36 -4.99 26.03
N VAL A 398 1.37 -5.53 24.80
CA VAL A 398 1.16 -6.95 24.49
C VAL A 398 2.46 -7.53 23.93
N ALA A 399 2.98 -8.57 24.57
CA ALA A 399 4.08 -9.34 24.01
C ALA A 399 3.60 -10.16 22.81
N LEU A 400 4.28 -10.04 21.67
CA LEU A 400 3.96 -10.78 20.46
C LEU A 400 4.69 -12.12 20.48
N GLN A 401 3.94 -13.22 20.44
CA GLN A 401 4.47 -14.59 20.48
C GLN A 401 4.73 -15.16 19.09
#